data_AF-A0A512BZZ2-F1
#
_entry.id   AF-A0A512BZZ2-F1
#
_cell.length_a   1.000
_cell.length_b   1.000
_cell.length_c   1.000
_cell.angle_alpha   90.00
_cell.angle_beta   90.00
_cell.angle_gamma   90.00
#
_symmetry.space_group_name_H-M   'P 1'
#
loop_
_entity.id
_entity.type
_entity.pdbx_description
1 polymer ?
#
loop_
_entity_poly.entity_id
_entity_poly.type
_entity_poly.pdbx_seq_one_letter_code
_entity_poly.pdbx_strand_id
1 'polypeptide(L)' 'MTRWLQAPPEAKASRAHASVALYVAGHAVWTPRDYTALSREGFQKNAVVHRAVRLVAEAAA' A
#
# COMPACT_ATOMS: atom_id res chain seq x y z
N MET A 1 28.12 -3.99 14.16
CA MET A 1 26.74 -4.07 13.63
C MET A 1 25.81 -3.11 14.39
N THR A 2 26.06 -1.80 14.36
CA THR A 2 25.30 -0.86 15.24
C THR A 2 25.10 0.55 14.66
N ARG A 3 25.59 0.81 13.43
CA ARG A 3 25.51 2.14 12.81
C ARG A 3 24.09 2.48 12.30
N TRP A 4 23.30 1.49 11.93
CA TRP A 4 21.95 1.69 11.37
C TRP A 4 20.91 2.20 12.39
N LEU A 5 21.18 2.06 13.68
CA LEU A 5 20.30 2.53 14.76
C LEU A 5 20.62 3.96 15.24
N GLN A 6 21.70 4.57 14.73
CA GLN A 6 22.18 5.89 15.18
C GLN A 6 21.95 7.00 14.15
N ALA A 7 21.26 6.71 13.04
CA ALA A 7 20.87 7.76 12.11
C ALA A 7 19.78 8.64 12.75
N PRO A 8 19.91 9.98 12.73
CA PRO A 8 18.83 10.86 13.15
C PRO A 8 17.59 10.58 12.29
N PRO A 9 16.36 10.68 12.85
CA PRO A 9 15.16 10.43 12.07
C PRO A 9 15.11 11.38 10.88
N GLU A 10 15.02 10.82 9.66
CA GLU A 10 14.85 11.60 8.45
C GLU A 10 13.50 12.31 8.53
N ALA A 11 13.54 13.63 8.74
CA ALA A 11 12.35 14.47 8.72
C ALA A 11 12.11 14.96 7.29
N LYS A 12 10.91 14.69 6.76
CA LYS A 12 10.50 15.20 5.45
C LYS A 12 10.50 16.72 5.46
N ALA A 13 11.47 17.36 4.80
CA ALA A 13 11.61 18.82 4.72
C ALA A 13 10.50 19.53 3.92
N SER A 14 9.59 18.77 3.30
CA SER A 14 8.53 19.31 2.45
C SER A 14 7.47 20.06 3.27
N ARG A 15 7.31 21.36 2.97
CA ARG A 15 6.22 22.20 3.51
C ARG A 15 4.85 21.92 2.86
N ALA A 16 4.80 21.03 1.86
CA ALA A 16 3.58 20.71 1.12
C ALA A 16 2.47 20.13 2.00
N HIS A 17 2.81 19.53 3.15
CA HIS A 17 1.82 18.98 4.09
C HIS A 17 0.77 20.02 4.53
N ALA A 18 1.18 21.27 4.79
CA ALA A 18 0.25 22.33 5.17
C ALA A 18 -0.67 22.77 4.02
N SER A 19 -0.22 22.63 2.77
CA SER A 19 -1.05 22.92 1.58
C SER A 19 -2.00 21.78 1.19
N VAL A 20 -1.80 20.56 1.68
CA VAL A 20 -2.73 19.43 1.42
C VAL A 20 -4.12 19.73 1.98
N ALA A 21 -4.23 20.46 3.09
CA ALA A 21 -5.51 20.82 3.70
C ALA A 21 -6.33 21.85 2.89
N LEU A 22 -5.69 22.63 2.02
CA LEU A 22 -6.35 23.61 1.14
C LEU A 22 -6.81 22.99 -0.19
N TYR A 23 -6.35 21.77 -0.48
CA TYR A 23 -6.78 20.99 -1.63
C TYR A 23 -7.85 20.01 -1.15
N VAL A 24 -9.13 20.26 -1.43
CA VAL A 24 -10.09 19.14 -1.53
C VAL A 24 -9.72 18.41 -2.83
N ALA A 25 -8.61 17.69 -2.79
CA ALA A 25 -8.33 16.68 -3.80
C ALA A 25 -9.51 15.73 -3.69
N GLY A 26 -10.34 15.64 -4.73
CA GLY A 26 -11.26 14.52 -4.86
C GLY A 26 -10.50 13.24 -4.50
N HIS A 27 -11.16 12.32 -3.80
CA HIS A 27 -10.52 11.14 -3.24
C HIS A 27 -9.54 10.54 -4.25
N ALA A 28 -8.28 10.38 -3.87
CA ALA A 28 -7.28 9.80 -4.73
C ALA A 28 -7.73 8.38 -5.16
N VAL A 29 -8.25 8.23 -6.38
CA VAL A 29 -8.74 6.95 -6.91
C VAL A 29 -7.59 6.27 -7.63
N TRP A 30 -6.70 5.66 -6.85
CA TRP A 30 -5.69 4.77 -7.41
C TRP A 30 -6.32 3.39 -7.57
N THR A 31 -6.42 2.92 -8.82
CA THR A 31 -7.11 1.70 -9.28
C THR A 31 -8.62 1.87 -9.54
N PRO A 32 -9.15 1.45 -10.71
CA PRO A 32 -10.59 1.36 -10.95
C PRO A 32 -11.26 0.58 -9.81
N ARG A 33 -12.38 1.09 -9.32
CA ARG A 33 -13.10 0.54 -8.14
C ARG A 33 -13.86 -0.77 -8.44
N ASP A 34 -13.43 -1.50 -9.47
CA ASP A 34 -14.00 -2.80 -9.85
C ASP A 34 -13.23 -3.93 -9.16
N TYR A 35 -13.50 -4.07 -7.86
CA TYR A 35 -12.92 -5.14 -7.04
C TYR A 35 -13.41 -6.52 -7.47
N THR A 36 -14.56 -6.61 -8.12
CA THR A 36 -15.10 -7.85 -8.65
C THR A 36 -14.24 -8.36 -9.79
N ALA A 37 -13.94 -7.51 -10.78
CA ALA A 37 -13.01 -7.86 -11.85
C ALA A 37 -11.60 -8.11 -11.31
N LEU A 38 -11.12 -7.28 -10.37
CA LEU A 38 -9.81 -7.44 -9.75
C LEU A 38 -9.65 -8.81 -9.07
N SER A 39 -10.63 -9.24 -8.27
CA SER A 39 -10.56 -10.53 -7.58
C SER A 39 -10.64 -11.70 -8.55
N ARG A 40 -11.47 -11.61 -9.60
CA ARG A 40 -11.61 -12.66 -10.61
C ARG A 40 -10.33 -12.85 -11.42
N GLU A 41 -9.80 -11.78 -11.98
CA GLU A 41 -8.61 -11.87 -12.84
C GLU A 41 -7.31 -11.98 -12.03
N GLY A 42 -7.22 -11.26 -10.90
CA GLY A 42 -6.01 -11.18 -10.10
C GLY A 42 -5.83 -12.32 -9.10
N PHE A 43 -6.90 -12.83 -8.49
CA PHE A 43 -6.81 -13.88 -7.47
C PHE A 43 -7.33 -15.23 -7.98
N GLN A 44 -8.56 -15.29 -8.50
CA GLN A 44 -9.18 -16.57 -8.87
C GLN A 44 -8.51 -17.25 -10.08
N LYS A 45 -8.05 -16.47 -11.06
CA LYS A 45 -7.43 -16.98 -12.29
C LYS A 45 -5.90 -17.02 -12.26
N ASN A 46 -5.27 -16.68 -11.12
CA ASN A 46 -3.81 -16.62 -11.00
C ASN A 46 -3.31 -17.47 -9.82
N ALA A 47 -2.70 -18.61 -10.15
CA ALA A 47 -2.20 -19.55 -9.15
C ALA A 47 -1.08 -18.97 -8.24
N VAL A 48 -0.26 -18.04 -8.75
CA VAL A 48 0.82 -17.43 -7.97
C VAL A 48 0.24 -16.53 -6.89
N VAL A 49 -0.70 -15.65 -7.26
CA VAL A 49 -1.36 -14.75 -6.31
C VAL A 49 -2.17 -15.55 -5.29
N HIS A 50 -2.89 -16.58 -5.74
CA HIS A 50 -3.63 -17.47 -4.84
C HIS A 50 -2.71 -18.08 -3.76
N ARG A 51 -1.55 -18.63 -4.16
CA ARG A 51 -0.59 -19.21 -3.22
C ARG A 51 -0.02 -18.16 -2.26
N ALA A 52 0.32 -16.97 -2.77
CA ALA A 52 0.87 -15.89 -1.95
C ALA A 52 -0.12 -15.43 -0.87
N VAL A 53 -1.38 -15.19 -1.25
CA VAL A 53 -2.44 -14.79 -0.32
C VAL A 53 -2.70 -15.88 0.73
N ARG A 54 -2.76 -17.15 0.31
CA ARG A 54 -2.95 -18.28 1.24
C ARG A 54 -1.84 -18.34 2.29
N LEU A 55 -0.58 -18.20 1.87
CA LEU A 55 0.56 -18.20 2.78
C LEU A 55 0.45 -17.10 3.84
N VAL A 56 0.10 -15.88 3.43
CA VAL A 56 -0.06 -14.77 4.38
C VAL A 56 -1.25 -14.99 5.31
N ALA A 57 -2.37 -15.48 4.78
CA ALA A 57 -3.59 -15.72 5.57
C ALA A 57 -3.38 -16.80 6.64
N GLU A 58 -2.71 -17.90 6.29
CA GLU A 58 -2.38 -18.97 7.24
C GLU A 58 -1.36 -18.50 8.30
N ALA A 59 -0.46 -17.58 7.96
CA ALA A 59 0.52 -17.02 8.90
C ALA A 59 -0.05 -15.95 9.84
N ALA A 60 -1.18 -15.33 9.48
CA ALA A 60 -1.81 -14.27 10.26
C ALA A 60 -2.88 -14.77 11.25
N ALA A 61 -3.37 -15.99 11.06
CA ALA A 61 -4.32 -16.67 11.95
C ALA A 61 -3.63 -17.18 13.22
#